data_AF-A0A954FJP3-F1
#
_entry.id   AF-A0A954FJP3-F1
#
_cell.length_a   1.000
_cell.length_b   1.000
_cell.length_c   1.000
_cell.angle_alpha   90.00
_cell.angle_beta   90.00
_cell.angle_gamma   90.00
#
_symmetry.space_group_name_H-M   'P 1'
#
loop_
_entity.id
_entity.type
_entity.pdbx_description
1 polymer ?
#
loop_
_entity_poly.entity_id
_entity_poly.type
_entity_poly.pdbx_seq_one_letter_code
_entity_poly.pdbx_strand_id
1 'polypeptide(L)'
;MPRASKPDRKQIYQAVLLRLCQRPEFAIEEIRESHGDEYLQVTRLIVTALVRQGNLQQLEANGVKRFRWKDDPQKFEVDPWVNAQVHGTQITESPANERPRERLLQHGAAQLKLSELLAILIRTGRVGESALQAGERIATRLGNRLETLPDLGRKELREYSVAVNEPAYCQIMAGIELGRRVAAAMDNGFKARIRITNPASAMRFCLEQFQRLAKEAKQEEFHMVTLDTKNQPIASHQITVGTLRNSLVHPREVFRPAIRDAANCIIVVHNHPSGDPTPSEQDISVTERLESAAEVIGIPLIDHIIVAGEKALSIQEWRSGNRW
;
A
#
# COMPACT_ATOMS: atom_id res chain seq x y z
N MET A 1 -13.04 11.77 37.11
CA MET A 1 -14.37 12.17 36.58
C MET A 1 -14.36 11.94 35.08
N PRO A 2 -15.09 10.94 34.54
CA PRO A 2 -15.21 10.79 33.09
C PRO A 2 -16.01 11.99 32.54
N ARG A 3 -15.48 12.65 31.51
CA ARG A 3 -16.21 13.67 30.74
C ARG A 3 -17.48 13.03 30.16
N ALA A 4 -18.64 13.60 30.42
CA ALA A 4 -19.89 13.24 29.75
C ALA A 4 -19.66 13.27 28.22
N SER A 5 -19.98 12.18 27.54
CA SER A 5 -19.86 12.12 26.07
C SER A 5 -20.81 13.13 25.46
N LYS A 6 -20.32 13.98 24.55
CA LYS A 6 -21.19 14.84 23.74
C LYS A 6 -22.23 13.96 23.01
N PRO A 7 -23.51 14.33 23.00
CA PRO A 7 -24.55 13.54 22.34
C PRO A 7 -24.25 13.35 20.85
N ASP A 8 -24.58 12.18 20.33
CA ASP A 8 -24.38 11.81 18.93
C ASP A 8 -25.17 12.75 18.01
N ARG A 9 -24.55 13.23 16.93
CA ARG A 9 -25.12 14.19 15.98
C ARG A 9 -26.45 13.70 15.41
N LYS A 10 -26.61 12.39 15.24
CA LYS A 10 -27.86 11.75 14.82
C LYS A 10 -29.00 12.01 15.81
N GLN A 11 -28.74 11.87 17.10
CA GLN A 11 -29.74 12.09 18.16
C GLN A 11 -30.19 13.55 18.21
N ILE A 12 -29.26 14.49 18.01
CA ILE A 12 -29.55 15.93 17.95
C ILE A 12 -30.47 16.24 16.77
N TYR A 13 -30.17 15.69 15.59
CA TYR A 13 -30.98 15.92 14.37
C TYR A 13 -32.39 15.32 14.50
N GLN A 14 -32.51 14.09 15.02
CA GLN A 14 -33.79 13.45 15.29
C GLN A 14 -34.63 14.29 16.28
N ALA A 15 -34.03 14.72 17.39
CA ALA A 15 -34.74 15.50 18.41
C ALA A 15 -35.29 16.83 17.86
N VAL A 16 -34.53 17.52 17.00
CA VAL A 16 -34.99 18.76 16.37
C VAL A 16 -36.12 18.50 15.39
N LEU A 17 -35.99 17.50 14.52
CA LEU A 17 -37.02 17.20 13.51
C LEU A 17 -38.34 16.72 14.10
N LEU A 18 -38.30 15.89 15.13
CA LEU A 18 -39.54 15.44 15.79
C LEU A 18 -40.33 16.64 16.34
N ARG A 19 -39.65 17.69 16.82
CA ARG A 19 -40.31 18.93 17.28
C ARG A 19 -40.80 19.80 16.14
N LEU A 20 -40.06 19.85 15.03
CA LEU A 20 -40.49 20.53 13.82
C LEU A 20 -41.75 19.88 13.24
N CYS A 21 -41.84 18.55 13.28
CA CYS A 21 -42.98 17.80 12.74
C CYS A 21 -44.26 17.94 13.59
N GLN A 22 -44.15 18.37 14.85
CA GLN A 22 -45.30 18.68 15.72
C GLN A 22 -45.96 20.03 15.40
N ARG A 23 -45.34 20.86 14.57
CA ARG A 23 -45.79 22.22 14.27
C ARG A 23 -46.01 22.37 12.76
N PRO A 24 -47.24 22.66 12.29
CA PRO A 24 -47.48 22.91 10.87
C PRO A 24 -46.77 24.17 10.36
N GLU A 25 -46.57 25.15 11.25
CA GLU A 25 -45.83 26.38 11.00
C GLU A 25 -45.08 26.82 12.26
N PHE A 26 -43.86 27.34 12.12
CA PHE A 26 -43.02 27.76 13.25
C PHE A 26 -42.03 28.88 12.87
N ALA A 27 -41.57 29.64 13.86
CA ALA A 27 -40.33 30.40 13.79
C ALA A 27 -39.16 29.61 14.40
N ILE A 28 -37.93 29.85 13.97
CA ILE A 28 -36.75 29.10 14.46
C ILE A 28 -36.55 29.35 15.97
N GLU A 29 -36.83 30.57 16.42
CA GLU A 29 -36.69 31.03 17.79
C GLU A 29 -37.66 30.31 18.75
N GLU A 30 -38.78 29.79 18.25
CA GLU A 30 -39.81 29.05 19.01
C GLU A 30 -39.36 27.62 19.36
N ILE A 31 -38.24 27.13 18.81
CA ILE A 31 -37.75 25.74 18.99
C ILE A 31 -36.72 25.63 20.13
N ARG A 32 -36.46 26.75 20.84
CA ARG A 32 -35.40 26.91 21.87
C ARG A 32 -35.50 26.03 23.12
N GLU A 33 -36.56 25.28 23.35
CA GLU A 33 -36.77 24.64 24.65
C GLU A 33 -35.79 23.47 24.88
N SER A 34 -35.08 23.50 26.01
CA SER A 34 -34.32 22.45 26.72
C SER A 34 -32.80 22.25 26.55
N HIS A 35 -32.08 22.79 25.54
CA HIS A 35 -30.65 22.44 25.36
C HIS A 35 -29.66 23.59 25.00
N GLY A 36 -30.08 24.86 25.08
CA GLY A 36 -29.17 26.01 24.89
C GLY A 36 -28.82 26.35 23.43
N ASP A 37 -27.88 27.26 23.23
CA ASP A 37 -27.55 27.88 21.92
C ASP A 37 -27.01 26.91 20.85
N GLU A 38 -26.48 25.74 21.25
CA GLU A 38 -25.94 24.72 20.35
C GLU A 38 -27.03 24.14 19.41
N TYR A 39 -28.28 24.04 19.88
CA TYR A 39 -29.42 23.56 19.09
C TYR A 39 -29.95 24.62 18.12
N LEU A 40 -29.73 25.91 18.36
CA LEU A 40 -30.19 26.98 17.47
C LEU A 40 -29.44 26.92 16.13
N GLN A 41 -28.14 26.66 16.17
CA GLN A 41 -27.33 26.49 14.97
C GLN A 41 -27.77 25.25 14.17
N VAL A 42 -28.01 24.12 14.85
CA VAL A 42 -28.48 22.89 14.20
C VAL A 42 -29.88 23.07 13.61
N THR A 43 -30.78 23.75 14.31
CA THR A 43 -32.13 24.06 13.82
C THR A 43 -32.08 24.89 12.55
N ARG A 44 -31.22 25.93 12.50
CA ARG A 44 -31.01 26.74 11.29
C ARG A 44 -30.52 25.89 10.11
N LEU A 45 -29.58 24.96 10.35
CA LEU A 45 -29.07 24.06 9.32
C LEU A 45 -30.17 23.14 8.77
N ILE A 46 -30.95 22.53 9.66
CA ILE A 46 -32.05 21.62 9.30
C ILE A 46 -33.12 22.35 8.50
N VAL A 47 -33.58 23.51 8.98
CA VAL A 47 -34.61 24.32 8.30
C VAL A 47 -34.13 24.76 6.92
N THR A 48 -32.88 25.20 6.79
CA THR A 48 -32.29 25.55 5.50
C THR A 48 -32.30 24.37 4.52
N ALA A 49 -31.92 23.18 4.99
CA ALA A 49 -31.90 21.97 4.17
C ALA A 49 -33.32 21.57 3.72
N LEU A 50 -34.30 21.63 4.62
CA LEU A 50 -35.71 21.33 4.32
C LEU A 50 -36.31 22.32 3.32
N VAL A 51 -36.00 23.61 3.41
CA VAL A 51 -36.40 24.62 2.41
C VAL A 51 -35.77 24.31 1.05
N ARG A 52 -34.46 24.03 1.01
CA ARG A 52 -33.75 23.70 -0.25
C ARG A 52 -34.31 22.45 -0.93
N GLN A 53 -34.72 21.45 -0.15
CA GLN A 53 -35.33 20.21 -0.65
C GLN A 53 -36.83 20.36 -0.95
N GLY A 54 -37.40 21.53 -0.70
CA GLY A 54 -38.79 21.84 -1.01
C GLY A 54 -39.82 21.36 0.02
N ASN A 55 -39.40 20.77 1.15
CA ASN A 55 -40.27 20.29 2.22
C ASN A 55 -40.92 21.44 3.01
N LEU A 56 -40.19 22.55 3.16
CA LEU A 56 -40.67 23.77 3.82
C LEU A 56 -40.80 24.92 2.82
N GLN A 57 -41.78 25.79 3.05
CA GLN A 57 -41.92 27.11 2.45
C GLN A 57 -41.58 28.18 3.48
N GLN A 58 -40.74 29.14 3.10
CA GLN A 58 -40.48 30.33 3.91
C GLN A 58 -41.61 31.35 3.70
N LEU A 59 -42.10 31.92 4.80
CA LEU A 59 -43.10 32.97 4.84
C LEU A 59 -42.52 34.18 5.58
N GLU A 60 -42.88 35.37 5.14
CA GLU A 60 -42.62 36.61 5.88
C GLU A 60 -43.94 37.19 6.36
N ALA A 61 -44.11 37.27 7.68
CA ALA A 61 -45.26 37.90 8.31
C ALA A 61 -44.74 38.82 9.43
N ASN A 62 -45.12 40.09 9.39
CA ASN A 62 -44.80 41.10 10.42
C ASN A 62 -43.30 41.20 10.77
N GLY A 63 -42.41 41.05 9.79
CA GLY A 63 -40.95 41.16 9.98
C GLY A 63 -40.28 39.94 10.60
N VAL A 64 -41.03 38.86 10.87
CA VAL A 64 -40.50 37.59 11.40
C VAL A 64 -40.53 36.52 10.31
N LYS A 65 -39.39 35.84 10.12
CA LYS A 65 -39.31 34.69 9.19
C LYS A 65 -39.97 33.47 9.81
N ARG A 66 -41.03 32.97 9.16
CA ARG A 66 -41.73 31.75 9.55
C ARG A 66 -41.55 30.68 8.47
N PHE A 67 -41.68 29.42 8.86
CA PHE A 67 -41.55 28.28 7.96
C PHE A 67 -42.77 27.40 8.10
N ARG A 68 -43.37 27.02 6.98
CA ARG A 68 -44.56 26.16 6.90
C ARG A 68 -44.23 24.90 6.10
N TRP A 69 -44.68 23.74 6.59
CA TRP A 69 -44.59 22.50 5.83
C TRP A 69 -45.52 22.53 4.62
N LYS A 70 -45.03 22.07 3.47
CA LYS A 70 -45.85 21.98 2.25
C LYS A 70 -46.83 20.81 2.30
N ASP A 71 -46.41 19.72 2.92
CA ASP A 71 -47.18 18.50 3.13
C ASP A 71 -47.44 18.30 4.64
N ASP A 72 -48.24 17.29 4.98
CA ASP A 72 -48.52 16.93 6.38
C ASP A 72 -47.23 16.57 7.13
N PRO A 73 -46.81 17.36 8.12
CA PRO A 73 -45.56 17.13 8.84
C PRO A 73 -45.54 15.81 9.63
N GLN A 74 -46.70 15.25 9.98
CA GLN A 74 -46.75 13.95 10.67
C GLN A 74 -46.38 12.78 9.76
N LYS A 75 -46.46 12.97 8.43
CA LYS A 75 -46.05 11.96 7.43
C LYS A 75 -44.59 12.08 7.02
N PHE A 76 -43.87 13.09 7.52
CA PHE A 76 -42.48 13.29 7.19
C PHE A 76 -41.62 12.17 7.82
N GLU A 77 -40.91 11.43 6.98
CA GLU A 77 -40.06 10.33 7.42
C GLU A 77 -38.74 10.86 8.03
N VAL A 78 -38.78 11.14 9.35
CA VAL A 78 -37.64 11.71 10.10
C VAL A 78 -36.40 10.84 10.01
N ASP A 79 -36.52 9.53 10.24
CA ASP A 79 -35.35 8.64 10.28
C ASP A 79 -34.63 8.54 8.92
N PRO A 80 -35.31 8.28 7.80
CA PRO A 80 -34.71 8.36 6.47
C PRO A 80 -34.07 9.71 6.17
N TRP A 81 -34.68 10.81 6.58
CA TRP A 81 -34.14 12.14 6.35
C TRP A 81 -32.89 12.43 7.19
N VAL A 82 -32.92 12.11 8.48
CA VAL A 82 -31.76 12.26 9.37
C VAL A 82 -30.64 11.39 8.87
N ASN A 83 -30.93 10.14 8.53
CA ASN A 83 -30.00 9.25 7.89
C ASN A 83 -29.43 9.94 6.64
N ALA A 84 -30.23 10.40 5.68
CA ALA A 84 -29.74 11.10 4.49
C ALA A 84 -28.89 12.37 4.78
N GLN A 85 -29.13 13.10 5.88
CA GLN A 85 -28.35 14.28 6.26
C GLN A 85 -27.07 13.99 7.04
N VAL A 86 -27.09 12.95 7.88
CA VAL A 86 -25.92 12.47 8.61
C VAL A 86 -25.01 11.66 7.67
N HIS A 87 -25.61 11.00 6.69
CA HIS A 87 -25.00 10.11 5.69
C HIS A 87 -24.76 10.77 4.32
N GLY A 88 -24.91 12.11 4.24
CA GLY A 88 -24.75 12.87 3.00
C GLY A 88 -23.32 12.87 2.45
N THR A 89 -23.07 12.08 1.41
CA THR A 89 -21.92 12.17 0.47
C THR A 89 -20.53 12.14 1.10
N GLN A 90 -20.30 11.27 2.09
CA GLN A 90 -18.95 10.86 2.49
C GLN A 90 -18.81 9.35 2.28
N ILE A 91 -17.63 8.93 1.84
CA ILE A 91 -17.25 7.55 1.45
C ILE A 91 -17.27 6.57 2.64
N THR A 92 -17.77 7.01 3.78
CA THR A 92 -17.92 6.22 5.00
C THR A 92 -19.04 5.19 4.93
N GLU A 93 -19.69 4.93 3.78
CA GLU A 93 -20.93 4.14 3.73
C GLU A 93 -21.11 3.19 2.53
N SER A 94 -20.03 2.59 2.02
CA SER A 94 -20.16 1.17 1.66
C SER A 94 -20.07 0.36 2.98
N PRO A 95 -20.75 -0.80 3.13
CA PRO A 95 -20.48 -1.67 4.28
C PRO A 95 -18.96 -1.91 4.36
N ALA A 96 -18.41 -2.08 5.56
CA ALA A 96 -16.96 -2.01 5.76
C ALA A 96 -16.18 -2.96 4.83
N ASN A 97 -16.79 -4.06 4.39
CA ASN A 97 -16.26 -5.03 3.42
C ASN A 97 -16.31 -4.59 1.94
N GLU A 98 -17.01 -3.51 1.59
CA GLU A 98 -17.21 -3.04 0.21
C GLU A 98 -16.48 -1.73 -0.10
N ARG A 99 -15.92 -1.07 0.91
CA ARG A 99 -15.15 0.16 0.70
C ARG A 99 -13.81 -0.17 0.04
N PRO A 100 -13.30 0.69 -0.88
CA PRO A 100 -12.08 0.39 -1.62
C PRO A 100 -10.86 0.04 -0.76
N ARG A 101 -10.63 0.77 0.35
CA ARG A 101 -9.45 0.53 1.20
C ARG A 101 -9.55 -0.77 1.97
N GLU A 102 -10.73 -1.05 2.50
CA GLU A 102 -11.01 -2.27 3.24
C GLU A 102 -11.02 -3.49 2.32
N ARG A 103 -11.56 -3.38 1.09
CA ARG A 103 -11.41 -4.41 0.04
C ARG A 103 -9.95 -4.63 -0.34
N LEU A 104 -9.15 -3.57 -0.44
CA LEU A 104 -7.71 -3.69 -0.69
C LEU A 104 -7.03 -4.50 0.41
N LEU A 105 -7.37 -4.25 1.68
CA LEU A 105 -6.81 -4.96 2.84
C LEU A 105 -7.29 -6.42 2.94
N GLN A 106 -8.54 -6.70 2.58
CA GLN A 106 -9.14 -8.04 2.70
C GLN A 106 -8.87 -8.96 1.51
N HIS A 107 -8.87 -8.41 0.29
CA HIS A 107 -8.85 -9.19 -0.95
C HIS A 107 -7.63 -8.90 -1.84
N GLY A 108 -6.85 -7.87 -1.51
CA GLY A 108 -5.67 -7.46 -2.30
C GLY A 108 -6.02 -6.66 -3.55
N ALA A 109 -5.02 -5.97 -4.09
CA ALA A 109 -5.20 -5.01 -5.20
C ALA A 109 -5.75 -5.64 -6.48
N ALA A 110 -5.44 -6.91 -6.74
CA ALA A 110 -5.88 -7.63 -7.95
C ALA A 110 -7.40 -7.81 -8.05
N GLN A 111 -8.13 -7.70 -6.93
CA GLN A 111 -9.57 -7.89 -6.86
C GLN A 111 -10.36 -6.56 -6.92
N LEU A 112 -9.66 -5.44 -7.04
CA LEU A 112 -10.26 -4.11 -7.14
C LEU A 112 -10.46 -3.70 -8.59
N LYS A 113 -11.57 -3.02 -8.85
CA LYS A 113 -11.79 -2.31 -10.12
C LYS A 113 -10.87 -1.10 -10.22
N LEU A 114 -10.63 -0.64 -11.45
CA LEU A 114 -9.88 0.60 -11.71
C LEU A 114 -10.48 1.80 -10.95
N SER A 115 -11.81 1.92 -10.92
CA SER A 115 -12.49 2.99 -10.18
C SER A 115 -12.19 2.97 -8.68
N GLU A 116 -12.06 1.78 -8.08
CA GLU A 116 -11.72 1.62 -6.67
C GLU A 116 -10.26 2.00 -6.41
N LEU A 117 -9.33 1.60 -7.27
CA LEU A 117 -7.92 1.99 -7.18
C LEU A 117 -7.77 3.53 -7.27
N LEU A 118 -8.46 4.16 -8.22
CA LEU A 118 -8.50 5.61 -8.36
C LEU A 118 -9.13 6.28 -7.13
N ALA A 119 -10.22 5.74 -6.59
CA ALA A 119 -10.87 6.26 -5.40
C ALA A 119 -9.95 6.27 -4.17
N ILE A 120 -9.13 5.23 -4.01
CA ILE A 120 -8.13 5.14 -2.93
C ILE A 120 -7.10 6.26 -3.04
N LEU A 121 -6.60 6.52 -4.25
CA LEU A 121 -5.63 7.56 -4.54
C LEU A 121 -6.22 8.96 -4.37
N ILE A 122 -7.45 9.18 -4.83
CA ILE A 122 -8.16 10.47 -4.68
C ILE A 122 -8.48 10.77 -3.21
N ARG A 123 -8.68 9.73 -2.39
CA ARG A 123 -8.86 9.74 -0.92
C ARG A 123 -10.12 10.45 -0.41
N THR A 124 -10.40 11.66 -0.87
CA THR A 124 -11.53 12.48 -0.44
C THR A 124 -12.35 12.95 -1.62
N GLY A 125 -13.67 12.86 -1.51
CA GLY A 125 -14.58 13.50 -2.46
C GLY A 125 -14.69 15.01 -2.26
N ARG A 126 -15.55 15.63 -3.06
CA ARG A 126 -16.05 17.00 -2.87
C ARG A 126 -17.55 16.98 -2.60
N VAL A 127 -18.09 18.13 -2.19
CA VAL A 127 -19.53 18.33 -2.08
C VAL A 127 -20.19 17.92 -3.41
N GLY A 128 -21.05 16.91 -3.36
CA GLY A 128 -21.75 16.38 -4.53
C GLY A 128 -21.01 15.33 -5.37
N GLU A 129 -19.77 14.94 -5.02
CA GLU A 129 -19.02 13.90 -5.73
C GLU A 129 -18.06 13.16 -4.79
N SER A 130 -18.35 11.90 -4.48
CA SER A 130 -17.46 11.04 -3.69
C SER A 130 -16.20 10.63 -4.49
N ALA A 131 -15.14 10.20 -3.81
CA ALA A 131 -13.94 9.70 -4.50
C ALA A 131 -14.21 8.40 -5.29
N LEU A 132 -15.20 7.60 -4.88
CA LEU A 132 -15.63 6.43 -5.66
C LEU A 132 -16.28 6.87 -6.99
N GLN A 133 -17.23 7.81 -6.92
CA GLN A 133 -17.85 8.39 -8.13
C GLN A 133 -16.82 9.10 -9.02
N ALA A 134 -15.83 9.75 -8.42
CA ALA A 134 -14.71 10.34 -9.15
C ALA A 134 -13.89 9.27 -9.89
N GLY A 135 -13.55 8.18 -9.21
CA GLY A 135 -12.86 7.03 -9.80
C GLY A 135 -13.66 6.39 -10.94
N GLU A 136 -14.98 6.24 -10.76
CA GLU A 136 -15.89 5.73 -11.80
C GLU A 136 -15.95 6.63 -13.03
N ARG A 137 -16.05 7.95 -12.84
CA ARG A 137 -16.05 8.92 -13.94
C ARG A 137 -14.74 8.91 -14.71
N ILE A 138 -13.61 8.92 -14.01
CA ILE A 138 -12.28 8.86 -14.64
C ILE A 138 -12.13 7.54 -15.41
N ALA A 139 -12.45 6.40 -14.79
CA ALA A 139 -12.39 5.10 -15.44
C ALA A 139 -13.29 5.04 -16.69
N THR A 140 -14.49 5.61 -16.62
CA THR A 140 -15.42 5.68 -17.76
C THR A 140 -14.87 6.55 -18.89
N ARG A 141 -14.25 7.70 -18.56
CA ARG A 141 -13.66 8.63 -19.55
C ARG A 141 -12.43 8.04 -20.24
N LEU A 142 -11.61 7.31 -19.50
CA LEU A 142 -10.45 6.59 -20.04
C LEU A 142 -10.90 5.41 -20.91
N GLY A 143 -11.94 4.69 -20.50
CA GLY A 143 -12.38 3.45 -21.14
C GLY A 143 -11.25 2.42 -21.14
N ASN A 144 -10.91 1.90 -22.32
CA ASN A 144 -9.81 0.94 -22.48
C ASN A 144 -8.44 1.61 -22.67
N ARG A 145 -8.35 2.94 -22.56
CA ARG A 145 -7.14 3.73 -22.80
C ARG A 145 -6.46 4.15 -21.50
N LEU A 146 -6.22 3.20 -20.60
CA LEU A 146 -5.60 3.50 -19.31
C LEU A 146 -4.16 4.02 -19.48
N GLU A 147 -3.48 3.61 -20.55
CA GLU A 147 -2.15 4.03 -20.92
C GLU A 147 -2.00 5.54 -21.13
N THR A 148 -3.09 6.26 -21.39
CA THR A 148 -3.05 7.73 -21.59
C THR A 148 -3.17 8.51 -20.28
N LEU A 149 -3.55 7.86 -19.18
CA LEU A 149 -3.70 8.51 -17.87
C LEU A 149 -2.45 9.29 -17.41
N PRO A 150 -1.20 8.79 -17.60
CA PRO A 150 0.01 9.51 -17.20
C PRO A 150 0.23 10.82 -17.96
N ASP A 151 -0.35 10.96 -19.17
CA ASP A 151 -0.16 12.13 -20.03
C ASP A 151 -1.18 13.25 -19.72
N LEU A 152 -2.23 12.94 -18.97
CA LEU A 152 -3.27 13.89 -18.61
C LEU A 152 -2.76 14.88 -17.57
N GLY A 153 -2.73 16.16 -17.94
CA GLY A 153 -2.41 17.24 -17.03
C GLY A 153 -3.49 17.43 -15.96
N ARG A 154 -3.13 18.14 -14.88
CA ARG A 154 -4.05 18.41 -13.76
C ARG A 154 -5.38 19.04 -14.18
N LYS A 155 -5.38 19.92 -15.18
CA LYS A 155 -6.60 20.58 -15.67
C LYS A 155 -7.51 19.59 -16.37
N GLU A 156 -6.97 18.77 -17.27
CA GLU A 156 -7.71 17.75 -18.02
C GLU A 156 -8.31 16.70 -17.09
N LEU A 157 -7.53 16.22 -16.11
CA LEU A 157 -8.03 15.25 -15.14
C LEU A 157 -9.16 15.82 -14.26
N ARG A 158 -9.10 17.13 -13.98
CA ARG A 158 -10.16 17.85 -13.25
C ARG A 158 -11.43 18.06 -14.08
N GLU A 159 -11.32 18.10 -15.41
CA GLU A 159 -12.50 18.10 -16.30
C GLU A 159 -13.24 16.76 -16.25
N TYR A 160 -12.54 15.67 -15.96
CA TYR A 160 -13.17 14.36 -15.81
C TYR A 160 -13.89 14.21 -14.48
N SER A 161 -13.34 14.78 -13.41
CA SER A 161 -13.96 14.79 -12.09
C SER A 161 -13.51 16.00 -11.27
N VAL A 162 -14.48 16.71 -10.68
CA VAL A 162 -14.20 17.90 -9.87
C VAL A 162 -13.56 17.55 -8.52
N ALA A 163 -13.66 16.30 -8.08
CA ALA A 163 -12.99 15.78 -6.90
C ALA A 163 -11.45 15.69 -7.06
N VAL A 164 -10.92 15.72 -8.29
CA VAL A 164 -9.48 15.75 -8.54
C VAL A 164 -8.93 17.14 -8.23
N ASN A 165 -8.46 17.30 -6.99
CA ASN A 165 -7.69 18.45 -6.53
C ASN A 165 -6.17 18.20 -6.70
N GLU A 166 -5.37 19.18 -6.31
CA GLU A 166 -3.91 19.09 -6.42
C GLU A 166 -3.32 17.88 -5.65
N PRO A 167 -3.69 17.61 -4.38
CA PRO A 167 -3.28 16.38 -3.70
C PRO A 167 -3.65 15.10 -4.44
N ALA A 168 -4.91 14.97 -4.88
CA ALA A 168 -5.38 13.79 -5.59
C ALA A 168 -4.61 13.57 -6.91
N TYR A 169 -4.34 14.64 -7.65
CA TYR A 169 -3.53 14.59 -8.86
C TYR A 169 -2.11 14.09 -8.57
N CYS A 170 -1.43 14.67 -7.56
CA CYS A 170 -0.09 14.23 -7.16
C CYS A 170 -0.08 12.76 -6.72
N GLN A 171 -1.11 12.31 -6.00
CA GLN A 171 -1.24 10.91 -5.56
C GLN A 171 -1.41 9.95 -6.73
N ILE A 172 -2.23 10.31 -7.73
CA ILE A 172 -2.41 9.50 -8.94
C ILE A 172 -1.08 9.38 -9.69
N MET A 173 -0.41 10.51 -9.96
CA MET A 173 0.85 10.50 -10.71
C MET A 173 1.98 9.79 -9.97
N ALA A 174 2.06 9.97 -8.65
CA ALA A 174 3.02 9.24 -7.82
C ALA A 174 2.77 7.73 -7.83
N GLY A 175 1.50 7.30 -7.77
CA GLY A 175 1.12 5.89 -7.86
C GLY A 175 1.52 5.26 -9.20
N ILE A 176 1.29 5.97 -10.31
CA ILE A 176 1.67 5.53 -11.66
C ILE A 176 3.20 5.38 -11.79
N GLU A 177 3.95 6.41 -11.39
CA GLU A 177 5.41 6.39 -11.48
C GLU A 177 6.02 5.32 -10.56
N LEU A 178 5.49 5.16 -9.35
CA LEU A 178 5.90 4.07 -8.47
C LEU A 178 5.63 2.70 -9.12
N GLY A 179 4.44 2.51 -9.69
CA GLY A 179 4.09 1.30 -10.43
C GLY A 179 5.06 1.04 -11.58
N ARG A 180 5.42 2.07 -12.35
CA ARG A 180 6.41 1.99 -13.43
C ARG A 180 7.79 1.58 -12.91
N ARG A 181 8.25 2.15 -11.79
CA ARG A 181 9.55 1.79 -11.18
C ARG A 181 9.55 0.39 -10.62
N VAL A 182 8.46 -0.04 -10.00
CA VAL A 182 8.30 -1.42 -9.53
C VAL A 182 8.32 -2.39 -10.70
N ALA A 183 7.55 -2.11 -11.77
CA ALA A 183 7.56 -2.92 -12.98
C ALA A 183 8.96 -2.96 -13.62
N ALA A 184 9.65 -1.82 -13.75
CA ALA A 184 11.01 -1.76 -14.25
C ALA A 184 12.01 -2.52 -13.34
N ALA A 185 11.83 -2.50 -12.02
CA ALA A 185 12.66 -3.28 -11.10
C ALA A 185 12.39 -4.79 -11.22
N MET A 186 11.13 -5.19 -11.41
CA MET A 186 10.74 -6.56 -11.69
C MET A 186 11.27 -7.03 -13.06
N ASP A 187 11.25 -6.15 -14.07
CA ASP A 187 11.76 -6.39 -15.42
C ASP A 187 13.30 -6.38 -15.48
N ASN A 188 13.98 -5.59 -14.65
CA ASN A 188 15.42 -5.70 -14.45
C ASN A 188 15.79 -7.07 -13.83
N GLY A 189 14.87 -7.71 -13.10
CA GLY A 189 14.98 -9.12 -12.72
C GLY A 189 14.72 -10.13 -13.86
N PHE A 190 14.23 -9.67 -15.01
CA PHE A 190 13.92 -10.46 -16.22
C PHE A 190 14.90 -10.24 -17.40
N LYS A 191 15.75 -9.20 -17.36
CA LYS A 191 16.85 -9.03 -18.33
C LYS A 191 17.80 -10.22 -18.22
N ALA A 192 17.68 -11.13 -19.19
CA ALA A 192 18.50 -12.32 -19.39
C ALA A 192 19.09 -12.91 -18.09
N ARG A 193 18.23 -13.46 -17.23
CA ARG A 193 18.65 -14.11 -15.98
C ARG A 193 19.86 -15.01 -16.24
N ILE A 194 21.03 -14.54 -15.80
CA ILE A 194 22.30 -15.24 -15.92
C ILE A 194 22.06 -16.64 -15.34
N ARG A 195 22.16 -17.66 -16.19
CA ARG A 195 22.12 -19.04 -15.72
C ARG A 195 23.48 -19.38 -15.17
N ILE A 196 23.50 -19.83 -13.92
CA ILE A 196 24.72 -20.29 -13.28
C ILE A 196 24.83 -21.80 -13.49
N THR A 197 25.66 -22.20 -14.43
CA THR A 197 25.78 -23.61 -14.86
C THR A 197 27.17 -24.19 -14.66
N ASN A 198 28.14 -23.35 -14.27
CA ASN A 198 29.52 -23.73 -13.99
C ASN A 198 30.22 -22.67 -13.10
N PRO A 199 31.39 -23.00 -12.50
CA PRO A 199 32.15 -22.07 -11.67
C PRO A 199 32.44 -20.72 -12.33
N ALA A 200 32.79 -20.71 -13.63
CA ALA A 200 33.06 -19.46 -14.35
C ALA A 200 31.84 -18.53 -14.42
N SER A 201 30.64 -19.08 -14.65
CA SER A 201 29.39 -18.32 -14.63
C SER A 201 29.02 -17.83 -13.22
N ALA A 202 29.30 -18.63 -12.19
CA ALA A 202 29.11 -18.26 -10.79
C ALA A 202 30.02 -17.10 -10.38
N MET A 203 31.32 -17.22 -10.67
CA MET A 203 32.32 -16.17 -10.40
C MET A 203 31.99 -14.87 -11.12
N ARG A 204 31.64 -14.92 -12.42
CA ARG A 204 31.25 -13.72 -13.17
C ARG A 204 30.02 -13.05 -12.56
N PHE A 205 29.00 -13.82 -12.24
CA PHE A 205 27.80 -13.30 -11.57
C PHE A 205 28.15 -12.67 -10.22
N CYS A 206 28.98 -13.33 -9.40
CA CYS A 206 29.34 -12.82 -8.08
C CYS A 206 30.19 -11.54 -8.16
N LEU A 207 31.13 -11.44 -9.11
CA LEU A 207 31.89 -10.21 -9.34
C LEU A 207 31.01 -9.03 -9.73
N GLU A 208 29.98 -9.27 -10.54
CA GLU A 208 29.04 -8.25 -10.96
C GLU A 208 28.10 -7.84 -9.81
N GLN A 209 27.47 -8.81 -9.14
CA GLN A 209 26.50 -8.54 -8.08
C GLN A 209 27.11 -8.01 -6.79
N PHE A 210 28.30 -8.49 -6.44
CA PHE A 210 29.01 -8.14 -5.21
C PHE A 210 30.21 -7.23 -5.48
N GLN A 211 30.23 -6.50 -6.60
CA GLN A 211 31.33 -5.62 -6.99
C GLN A 211 31.70 -4.63 -5.88
N ARG A 212 30.70 -4.01 -5.27
CA ARG A 212 30.88 -3.06 -4.17
C ARG A 212 31.52 -3.75 -2.95
N LEU A 213 31.05 -4.95 -2.62
CA LEU A 213 31.60 -5.75 -1.53
C LEU A 213 33.08 -6.10 -1.80
N ALA A 214 33.38 -6.54 -3.01
CA ALA A 214 34.72 -6.96 -3.42
C ALA A 214 35.74 -5.81 -3.38
N LYS A 215 35.32 -4.56 -3.67
CA LYS A 215 36.22 -3.40 -3.82
C LYS A 215 36.27 -2.46 -2.61
N GLU A 216 35.15 -2.30 -1.92
CA GLU A 216 34.99 -1.21 -0.93
C GLU A 216 34.83 -1.71 0.51
N ALA A 217 34.47 -2.98 0.71
CA ALA A 217 34.17 -3.48 2.04
C ALA A 217 35.45 -3.61 2.88
N LYS A 218 35.42 -3.01 4.08
CA LYS A 218 36.51 -3.05 5.06
C LYS A 218 36.41 -4.24 6.01
N GLN A 219 35.31 -4.98 5.95
CA GLN A 219 35.02 -6.14 6.78
C GLN A 219 34.63 -7.30 5.87
N GLU A 220 34.85 -8.52 6.35
CA GLU A 220 34.31 -9.72 5.74
C GLU A 220 32.79 -9.73 5.92
N GLU A 221 32.08 -10.12 4.87
CA GLU A 221 30.66 -10.38 4.88
C GLU A 221 30.38 -11.71 4.20
N PHE A 222 29.42 -12.44 4.74
CA PHE A 222 28.95 -13.69 4.17
C PHE A 222 27.55 -13.50 3.61
N HIS A 223 27.39 -13.84 2.34
CA HIS A 223 26.17 -13.70 1.56
C HIS A 223 25.76 -15.03 0.96
N MET A 224 24.49 -15.15 0.61
CA MET A 224 23.93 -16.30 -0.08
C MET A 224 23.06 -15.84 -1.23
N VAL A 225 23.11 -16.56 -2.34
CA VAL A 225 22.26 -16.37 -3.51
C VAL A 225 21.37 -17.60 -3.68
N THR A 226 20.07 -17.39 -3.73
CA THR A 226 19.08 -18.45 -3.97
C THR A 226 18.82 -18.59 -5.46
N LEU A 227 18.74 -19.83 -5.96
CA LEU A 227 18.56 -20.13 -7.38
C LEU A 227 17.27 -20.90 -7.64
N ASP A 228 16.64 -20.66 -8.79
CA ASP A 228 15.48 -21.41 -9.27
C ASP A 228 15.89 -22.74 -9.95
N THR A 229 14.90 -23.53 -10.40
CA THR A 229 15.13 -24.83 -11.06
C THR A 229 15.86 -24.72 -12.41
N LYS A 230 16.07 -23.52 -12.94
CA LYS A 230 16.87 -23.24 -14.15
C LYS A 230 18.24 -22.65 -13.80
N ASN A 231 18.63 -22.74 -12.52
CA ASN A 231 19.82 -22.13 -11.93
C ASN A 231 19.91 -20.63 -12.18
N GLN A 232 18.77 -19.94 -12.11
CA GLN A 232 18.71 -18.49 -12.23
C GLN A 232 18.59 -17.84 -10.84
N PRO A 233 19.35 -16.77 -10.56
CA PRO A 233 19.25 -16.02 -9.32
C PRO A 233 17.82 -15.53 -9.05
N ILE A 234 17.31 -15.86 -7.85
CA ILE A 234 16.04 -15.37 -7.31
C ILE A 234 16.31 -14.13 -6.46
N ALA A 235 17.22 -14.23 -5.48
CA ALA A 235 17.55 -13.17 -4.54
C ALA A 235 18.93 -13.38 -3.91
N SER A 236 19.50 -12.30 -3.36
CA SER A 236 20.74 -12.31 -2.57
C SER A 236 20.44 -11.89 -1.13
N HIS A 237 21.03 -12.60 -0.17
CA HIS A 237 20.81 -12.39 1.27
C HIS A 237 22.15 -12.22 1.97
N GLN A 238 22.28 -11.16 2.74
CA GLN A 238 23.38 -10.99 3.68
C GLN A 238 23.11 -11.86 4.91
N ILE A 239 24.00 -12.79 5.22
CA ILE A 239 23.87 -13.70 6.36
C ILE A 239 24.63 -13.13 7.56
N THR A 240 25.87 -12.66 7.36
CA THR A 240 26.71 -12.12 8.44
C THR A 240 27.55 -10.94 7.97
N VAL A 241 27.92 -10.08 8.93
CA VAL A 241 28.90 -8.99 8.78
C VAL A 241 29.93 -9.12 9.90
N GLY A 242 31.21 -9.09 9.55
CA GLY A 242 32.34 -9.30 10.46
C GLY A 242 33.11 -10.60 10.17
N THR A 243 34.19 -10.84 10.92
CA THR A 243 35.08 -11.99 10.70
C THR A 243 34.32 -13.31 10.66
N LEU A 244 34.69 -14.18 9.71
CA LEU A 244 34.21 -15.55 9.55
C LEU A 244 34.60 -16.45 10.75
N ARG A 245 34.05 -16.20 11.94
CA ARG A 245 34.13 -17.15 13.05
C ARG A 245 33.02 -18.19 12.89
N ASN A 246 33.34 -19.45 13.21
CA ASN A 246 32.47 -20.63 13.05
C ASN A 246 31.08 -20.52 13.73
N SER A 247 30.88 -19.55 14.64
CA SER A 247 29.60 -19.28 15.30
C SER A 247 28.66 -18.37 14.50
N LEU A 248 29.16 -17.60 13.53
CA LEU A 248 28.37 -16.60 12.81
C LEU A 248 27.67 -17.20 11.57
N VAL A 249 28.35 -18.07 10.81
CA VAL A 249 27.77 -18.74 9.64
C VAL A 249 27.17 -20.10 10.04
N HIS A 250 26.03 -20.05 10.72
CA HIS A 250 25.31 -21.26 11.12
C HIS A 250 24.37 -21.74 9.99
N PRO A 251 24.30 -23.05 9.65
CA PRO A 251 23.43 -23.55 8.58
C PRO A 251 21.98 -23.10 8.69
N ARG A 252 21.43 -23.04 9.92
CA ARG A 252 20.07 -22.51 10.17
C ARG A 252 19.85 -21.10 9.60
N GLU A 253 20.83 -20.21 9.74
CA GLU A 253 20.70 -18.82 9.27
C GLU A 253 20.85 -18.74 7.75
N VAL A 254 21.69 -19.60 7.16
CA VAL A 254 21.87 -19.71 5.70
C VAL A 254 20.62 -20.29 5.03
N PHE A 255 20.09 -21.41 5.52
CA PHE A 255 18.98 -22.11 4.84
C PHE A 255 17.59 -21.53 5.14
N ARG A 256 17.43 -20.71 6.19
CA ARG A 256 16.15 -20.03 6.48
C ARG A 256 15.64 -19.19 5.28
N PRO A 257 16.44 -18.27 4.70
CA PRO A 257 16.04 -17.55 3.49
C PRO A 257 15.90 -18.47 2.26
N ALA A 258 16.72 -19.51 2.12
CA ALA A 258 16.62 -20.45 1.00
C ALA A 258 15.27 -21.17 0.95
N ILE A 259 14.76 -21.59 2.11
CA ILE A 259 13.43 -22.19 2.25
C ILE A 259 12.33 -21.17 1.95
N ARG A 260 12.44 -19.94 2.48
CA ARG A 260 11.46 -18.87 2.25
C ARG A 260 11.32 -18.54 0.76
N ASP A 261 12.43 -18.54 0.04
CA ASP A 261 12.47 -18.17 -1.38
C ASP A 261 12.12 -19.34 -2.31
N ALA A 262 11.78 -20.52 -1.74
CA ALA A 262 11.55 -21.77 -2.48
C ALA A 262 12.71 -22.10 -3.43
N ALA A 263 13.95 -21.94 -2.94
CA ALA A 263 15.15 -22.15 -3.73
C ALA A 263 15.31 -23.63 -4.12
N ASN A 264 15.67 -23.87 -5.39
CA ASN A 264 16.08 -25.19 -5.87
C ASN A 264 17.49 -25.53 -5.37
N CYS A 265 18.38 -24.54 -5.34
CA CYS A 265 19.75 -24.67 -4.87
C CYS A 265 20.30 -23.28 -4.49
N ILE A 266 21.49 -23.24 -3.89
CA ILE A 266 22.12 -22.00 -3.42
C ILE A 266 23.59 -21.90 -3.86
N ILE A 267 24.10 -20.68 -3.88
CA ILE A 267 25.54 -20.37 -3.89
C ILE A 267 25.80 -19.48 -2.69
N VAL A 268 26.95 -19.66 -2.04
CA VAL A 268 27.39 -18.75 -0.97
C VAL A 268 28.59 -17.94 -1.44
N VAL A 269 28.69 -16.71 -0.92
CA VAL A 269 29.72 -15.74 -1.26
C VAL A 269 30.29 -15.17 0.01
N HIS A 270 31.60 -14.97 0.04
CA HIS A 270 32.19 -14.00 0.96
C HIS A 270 33.29 -13.19 0.29
N ASN A 271 33.62 -12.06 0.89
CA ASN A 271 34.70 -11.22 0.41
C ASN A 271 35.95 -11.31 1.28
N HIS A 272 37.11 -11.18 0.64
CA HIS A 272 38.39 -10.97 1.31
C HIS A 272 38.85 -9.52 1.12
N PRO A 273 38.74 -8.65 2.16
CA PRO A 273 39.24 -7.27 2.09
C PRO A 273 40.75 -7.16 1.79
N SER A 274 41.51 -8.24 1.98
CA SER A 274 42.94 -8.33 1.65
C SER A 274 43.23 -8.22 0.15
N GLY A 275 42.23 -8.47 -0.71
CA GLY A 275 42.41 -8.55 -2.17
C GLY A 275 42.91 -9.90 -2.68
N ASP A 276 43.12 -10.88 -1.81
CA ASP A 276 43.49 -12.26 -2.16
C ASP A 276 42.30 -13.22 -2.00
N PRO A 277 41.78 -13.83 -3.08
CA PRO A 277 40.63 -14.73 -3.00
C PRO A 277 41.00 -16.18 -2.60
N THR A 278 42.23 -16.44 -2.17
CA THR A 278 42.66 -17.78 -1.72
C THR A 278 41.86 -18.22 -0.48
N PRO A 279 41.24 -19.42 -0.48
CA PRO A 279 40.41 -19.88 0.64
C PRO A 279 41.26 -20.19 1.88
N SER A 280 40.76 -19.80 3.06
CA SER A 280 41.29 -20.23 4.34
C SER A 280 40.77 -21.61 4.74
N GLU A 281 41.40 -22.25 5.75
CA GLU A 281 40.86 -23.48 6.36
C GLU A 281 39.44 -23.29 6.92
N GLN A 282 39.15 -22.08 7.39
CA GLN A 282 37.84 -21.74 7.92
C GLN A 282 36.76 -21.72 6.83
N ASP A 283 37.09 -21.20 5.64
CA ASP A 283 36.18 -21.19 4.49
C ASP A 283 35.86 -22.62 4.03
N ILE A 284 36.89 -23.47 3.99
CA ILE A 284 36.76 -24.88 3.64
C ILE A 284 35.84 -25.59 4.64
N SER A 285 36.08 -25.40 5.95
CA SER A 285 35.28 -26.01 7.02
C SER A 285 33.82 -25.55 7.00
N VAL A 286 33.58 -24.25 6.79
CA VAL A 286 32.22 -23.71 6.65
C VAL A 286 31.52 -24.30 5.42
N THR A 287 32.23 -24.42 4.30
CA THR A 287 31.70 -25.02 3.07
C THR A 287 31.24 -26.46 3.32
N GLU A 288 32.08 -27.30 3.91
CA GLU A 288 31.76 -28.71 4.17
C GLU A 288 30.56 -28.88 5.10
N ARG A 289 30.47 -28.01 6.12
CA ARG A 289 29.35 -28.00 7.04
C ARG A 289 28.05 -27.60 6.35
N LEU A 290 28.09 -26.64 5.43
CA LEU A 290 26.93 -26.23 4.64
C LEU A 290 26.55 -27.29 3.61
N GLU A 291 27.51 -27.93 2.95
CA GLU A 291 27.28 -29.07 2.03
C GLU A 291 26.55 -30.21 2.76
N SER A 292 27.01 -30.57 3.97
CA SER A 292 26.36 -31.61 4.78
C SER A 292 24.93 -31.25 5.18
N ALA A 293 24.68 -29.98 5.53
CA ALA A 293 23.33 -29.50 5.86
C ALA A 293 22.42 -29.41 4.63
N ALA A 294 22.97 -29.02 3.47
CA ALA A 294 22.28 -28.95 2.20
C ALA A 294 21.67 -30.30 1.81
N GLU A 295 22.41 -31.39 2.02
CA GLU A 295 21.95 -32.75 1.75
C GLU A 295 20.73 -33.12 2.59
N VAL A 296 20.74 -32.80 3.89
CA VAL A 296 19.61 -33.09 4.79
C VAL A 296 18.38 -32.24 4.47
N ILE A 297 18.57 -30.96 4.10
CA ILE A 297 17.49 -30.02 3.81
C ILE A 297 16.90 -30.24 2.41
N GLY A 298 17.66 -30.84 1.49
CA GLY A 298 17.27 -31.03 0.10
C GLY A 298 17.40 -29.77 -0.75
N ILE A 299 18.28 -28.82 -0.35
CA ILE A 299 18.60 -27.61 -1.12
C ILE A 299 20.12 -27.59 -1.32
N PRO A 300 20.65 -28.09 -2.46
CA PRO A 300 22.09 -28.22 -2.68
C PRO A 300 22.84 -26.88 -2.65
N LEU A 301 24.03 -26.89 -2.04
CA LEU A 301 25.03 -25.85 -2.22
C LEU A 301 25.82 -26.15 -3.49
N ILE A 302 25.68 -25.31 -4.51
CA ILE A 302 26.31 -25.53 -5.82
C ILE A 302 27.77 -25.09 -5.82
N ASP A 303 28.07 -23.96 -5.17
CA ASP A 303 29.43 -23.45 -5.07
C ASP A 303 29.57 -22.48 -3.90
N HIS A 304 30.81 -22.23 -3.50
CA HIS A 304 31.21 -21.19 -2.58
C HIS A 304 32.24 -20.29 -3.26
N ILE A 305 31.86 -19.04 -3.52
CA ILE A 305 32.68 -18.08 -4.26
C ILE A 305 33.32 -17.06 -3.30
N ILE A 306 34.62 -16.88 -3.42
CA ILE A 306 35.37 -15.83 -2.73
C ILE A 306 35.59 -14.68 -3.69
N VAL A 307 35.21 -13.45 -3.30
CA VAL A 307 35.43 -12.24 -4.12
C VAL A 307 36.46 -11.32 -3.45
N ALA A 308 37.43 -10.83 -4.22
CA ALA A 308 38.50 -9.97 -3.71
C ALA A 308 38.98 -9.00 -4.81
N GLY A 309 38.63 -7.72 -4.69
CA GLY A 309 38.91 -6.72 -5.73
C GLY A 309 38.21 -7.04 -7.06
N GLU A 310 38.99 -7.26 -8.12
CA GLU A 310 38.49 -7.70 -9.44
C GLU A 310 38.54 -9.23 -9.62
N LYS A 311 38.97 -9.97 -8.60
CA LYS A 311 39.18 -11.42 -8.66
C LYS A 311 38.06 -12.15 -7.94
N ALA A 312 37.75 -13.34 -8.44
CA ALA A 312 36.93 -14.31 -7.74
C ALA A 312 37.56 -15.70 -7.84
N LEU A 313 37.25 -16.55 -6.86
CA LEU A 313 37.69 -17.94 -6.80
C LEU A 313 36.53 -18.83 -6.39
N SER A 314 36.35 -19.96 -7.08
CA SER A 314 35.43 -21.02 -6.72
C SER A 314 36.15 -22.05 -5.83
N ILE A 315 35.62 -22.31 -4.63
CA ILE A 315 36.18 -23.35 -3.75
C ILE A 315 36.00 -24.73 -4.39
N GLN A 316 34.92 -24.97 -5.12
CA GLN A 316 34.71 -26.22 -5.84
C GLN A 316 35.81 -26.47 -6.89
N GLU A 317 36.14 -25.46 -7.69
CA GLU A 317 37.21 -25.54 -8.69
C GLU A 317 38.59 -25.67 -8.03
N TRP A 318 38.85 -24.90 -6.96
CA TRP A 318 40.10 -24.95 -6.21
C TRP A 318 40.36 -26.34 -5.60
N ARG A 319 39.35 -26.96 -4.98
CA ARG A 319 39.44 -28.32 -4.44
C ARG A 319 39.70 -29.36 -5.54
N SER A 320 39.16 -29.15 -6.74
CA SER A 320 39.33 -30.06 -7.86
C SER A 320 40.75 -30.00 -8.47
N GLY A 321 41.41 -28.84 -8.40
CA GLY A 321 42.79 -28.66 -8.86
C GLY A 321 43.89 -29.01 -7.84
N ASN A 322 43.58 -28.92 -6.53
CA ASN A 322 44.54 -29.13 -5.43
C ASN A 322 44.40 -30.48 -4.70
N ARG A 323 43.61 -31.42 -5.23
CA ARG A 323 43.59 -32.81 -4.74
C ARG A 323 44.80 -33.58 -5.27
N TRP A 324 45.92 -33.47 -4.55
CA TRP A 324 47.06 -34.40 -4.60
C TRP A 324 47.47 -34.75 -3.18
#